data_AF-A0A8E2FB71-F1
#
_entry.id   AF-A0A8E2FB71-F1
#
_cell.length_a   1.000
_cell.length_b   1.000
_cell.length_c   1.000
_cell.angle_alpha   90.00
_cell.angle_beta   90.00
_cell.angle_gamma   90.00
#
_symmetry.space_group_name_H-M   'P 1'
#
loop_
_entity.id
_entity.type
_entity.pdbx_description
1 polymer ?
#
loop_
_entity_poly.entity_id
_entity_poly.type
_entity_poly.pdbx_seq_one_letter_code
_entity_poly.pdbx_strand_id
1 'polypeptide(L)' 'MMAKRVPKVDAETELRQAFKVFDRDGSGTIDTEELRHVMKSLGEDLTDEQIDEMIREADKDGDGTVDYNEFVQLLGGD' A
#
# COMPACT_ATOMS: atom_id res chain seq x y z
N MET A 1 19.64 -16.44 19.03
CA MET A 1 19.36 -15.47 17.95
C MET A 1 18.41 -16.13 16.98
N MET A 2 17.13 -15.74 16.95
CA MET A 2 16.19 -16.25 15.96
C MET A 2 16.18 -15.30 14.76
N ALA A 3 16.94 -15.62 13.73
CA ALA A 3 16.66 -15.07 12.40
C ALA A 3 15.35 -15.73 11.92
N LYS A 4 14.21 -15.14 12.29
CA LYS A 4 12.92 -15.52 11.72
C LYS A 4 13.00 -15.19 10.23
N ARG A 5 13.29 -16.21 9.42
CA ARG A 5 12.97 -16.19 7.99
C ARG A 5 11.46 -16.03 7.92
N VAL A 6 10.99 -14.83 7.59
CA VAL A 6 9.61 -14.65 7.13
C VAL A 6 9.46 -15.58 5.93
N PRO A 7 8.55 -16.58 5.96
CA PRO A 7 8.37 -17.45 4.81
C PRO A 7 7.85 -16.59 3.67
N LYS A 8 8.55 -16.55 2.53
CA LYS A 8 8.19 -15.71 1.36
C LYS A 8 6.73 -15.86 0.89
N VAL A 9 6.11 -17.00 1.18
CA VAL A 9 4.70 -17.30 0.86
C VAL A 9 3.71 -16.52 1.73
N ASP A 10 4.06 -16.23 2.97
CA ASP A 10 3.22 -15.45 3.88
C ASP A 10 3.26 -13.98 3.49
N ALA A 11 4.43 -13.45 3.13
CA ALA A 11 4.59 -12.04 2.74
C ALA A 11 3.75 -11.66 1.51
N GLU A 12 3.76 -12.46 0.43
CA GLU A 12 2.91 -12.19 -0.74
C GLU A 12 1.41 -12.22 -0.38
N THR A 13 1.03 -13.17 0.48
CA THR A 13 -0.36 -13.30 0.94
C THR A 13 -0.78 -12.11 1.82
N GLU A 14 0.09 -11.70 2.74
CA GLU A 14 -0.10 -10.54 3.61
C GLU A 14 -0.17 -9.24 2.80
N LEU A 15 0.72 -9.06 1.83
CA LEU A 15 0.70 -7.91 0.92
C LEU A 15 -0.59 -7.86 0.10
N ARG A 16 -1.05 -9.01 -0.40
CA ARG A 16 -2.30 -9.09 -1.16
C ARG A 16 -3.53 -8.86 -0.28
N GLN A 17 -3.50 -9.29 0.98
CA GLN A 17 -4.57 -8.98 1.93
C GLN A 17 -4.56 -7.51 2.31
N ALA A 18 -3.38 -6.92 2.56
CA ALA A 18 -3.23 -5.50 2.82
C ALA A 18 -3.75 -4.69 1.62
N PHE A 19 -3.32 -5.02 0.40
CA PHE A 19 -3.77 -4.36 -0.81
C PHE A 19 -5.29 -4.36 -0.93
N LYS A 20 -5.96 -5.49 -0.69
CA LYS A 20 -7.44 -5.57 -0.68
C LYS A 20 -8.14 -4.78 0.44
N VAL A 21 -7.42 -4.41 1.48
CA VAL A 21 -7.96 -3.53 2.53
C VAL A 21 -7.89 -2.07 2.07
N PHE A 22 -6.84 -1.73 1.30
CA PHE A 22 -6.68 -0.43 0.63
C PHE A 22 -7.63 -0.26 -0.56
N ASP A 23 -7.53 -1.14 -1.57
CA ASP A 23 -8.39 -1.22 -2.76
C ASP A 23 -9.78 -1.73 -2.35
N ARG A 24 -10.67 -0.79 -2.06
CA ARG A 24 -12.00 -1.04 -1.52
C ARG A 24 -13.02 -1.24 -2.62
N ASP A 25 -12.84 -0.53 -3.73
CA ASP A 25 -13.71 -0.62 -4.88
C ASP A 25 -13.39 -1.83 -5.79
N GLY A 26 -12.21 -2.44 -5.59
CA GLY A 26 -11.74 -3.59 -6.35
C GLY A 26 -11.27 -3.21 -7.75
N SER A 27 -10.87 -1.95 -7.95
CA SER A 27 -10.35 -1.42 -9.21
C SER A 27 -9.00 -2.06 -9.59
N GLY A 28 -8.26 -2.56 -8.59
CA GLY A 28 -6.93 -3.12 -8.76
C GLY A 28 -5.80 -2.10 -8.66
N THR A 29 -6.12 -0.84 -8.33
CA THR A 29 -5.17 0.22 -7.95
C THR A 29 -5.67 0.86 -6.66
N ILE A 30 -4.78 1.58 -5.95
CA ILE A 30 -5.13 2.32 -4.73
C ILE A 30 -5.05 3.80 -5.08
N ASP A 31 -6.19 4.48 -5.02
CA ASP A 31 -6.22 5.93 -5.19
C ASP A 31 -6.02 6.70 -3.87
N THR A 32 -5.83 8.00 -4.00
CA THR A 32 -5.60 8.93 -2.87
C THR A 32 -6.74 8.88 -1.85
N GLU A 33 -7.99 8.70 -2.30
CA GLU A 33 -9.16 8.68 -1.43
C GLU A 33 -9.23 7.37 -0.63
N GLU A 34 -8.92 6.25 -1.28
CA GLU A 34 -8.84 4.94 -0.65
C GLU A 34 -7.74 4.86 0.40
N LEU A 35 -6.52 5.34 0.07
CA LEU A 35 -5.42 5.41 1.02
C LEU A 35 -5.81 6.25 2.24
N ARG A 36 -6.42 7.42 2.01
CA ARG A 36 -6.93 8.28 3.08
C ARG A 36 -7.95 7.58 3.97
N HIS A 37 -8.88 6.86 3.36
CA HIS A 37 -9.91 6.15 4.11
C HIS A 37 -9.30 5.09 5.02
N VAL A 38 -8.33 4.34 4.52
CA VAL A 38 -7.67 3.30 5.31
C VAL A 38 -6.81 3.89 6.42
N MET A 39 -6.02 4.91 6.14
CA MET A 39 -5.19 5.57 7.17
C MET A 39 -6.06 6.10 8.31
N LYS A 40 -7.18 6.74 7.97
CA LYS A 40 -8.17 7.17 8.95
C LYS A 40 -8.80 6.02 9.72
N SER A 41 -9.06 4.89 9.04
CA SER A 41 -9.57 3.67 9.69
C SER A 41 -8.55 2.99 10.62
N LEU A 42 -7.25 3.19 10.38
CA LEU A 42 -6.16 2.75 11.26
C LEU A 42 -5.95 3.70 12.45
N GLY A 43 -6.66 4.83 12.47
CA GLY A 43 -6.54 5.87 13.50
C GLY A 43 -5.43 6.89 13.23
N GLU A 44 -4.81 6.83 12.04
CA GLU A 44 -3.82 7.78 11.57
C GLU A 44 -4.55 8.87 10.77
N ASP A 45 -4.60 10.10 11.30
CA ASP A 45 -5.17 11.24 10.59
C ASP A 45 -4.03 11.94 9.83
N LEU A 46 -3.77 11.46 8.62
CA LEU A 46 -2.82 12.08 7.69
C LEU A 46 -3.50 13.22 6.93
N THR A 47 -2.75 14.29 6.67
CA THR A 47 -3.24 15.39 5.84
C THR A 47 -3.24 14.99 4.36
N ASP A 48 -4.07 15.65 3.55
CA ASP A 48 -4.11 15.40 2.11
C ASP A 48 -2.73 15.58 1.46
N GLU A 49 -1.90 16.52 1.94
CA GLU A 49 -0.50 16.68 1.50
C GLU A 49 0.39 15.47 1.82
N GLN A 50 0.26 14.88 3.01
CA GLN A 50 1.05 13.68 3.37
C GLN A 50 0.66 12.48 2.53
N ILE A 51 -0.64 12.34 2.24
CA ILE A 51 -1.15 11.24 1.41
C ILE A 51 -0.70 11.43 -0.04
N ASP A 52 -0.74 12.66 -0.57
CA ASP A 52 -0.23 12.97 -1.91
C ASP A 52 1.27 12.69 -2.02
N GLU A 53 2.04 13.01 -0.97
CA GLU A 53 3.47 12.68 -0.91
C GLU A 53 3.70 11.16 -0.92
N MET A 54 2.96 10.41 -0.10
CA MET A 54 3.05 8.94 -0.06
C MET A 54 2.69 8.29 -1.40
N ILE A 55 1.61 8.74 -2.03
CA ILE A 55 1.21 8.27 -3.36
C ILE A 55 2.32 8.59 -4.35
N ARG A 56 2.83 9.84 -4.39
CA ARG A 56 3.89 10.23 -5.32
C ARG A 56 5.20 9.48 -5.13
N GLU A 57 5.53 9.06 -3.90
CA GLU A 57 6.70 8.24 -3.64
C GLU A 57 6.53 6.79 -4.13
N ALA A 58 5.29 6.27 -4.03
CA ALA A 58 4.90 4.93 -4.44
C ALA A 58 4.70 4.81 -5.96
N ASP A 59 3.99 5.77 -6.54
CA ASP A 59 3.62 5.92 -7.94
C ASP A 59 4.89 6.13 -8.80
N LYS A 60 5.29 5.07 -9.51
CA LYS A 60 6.48 5.07 -10.38
C LYS A 60 6.12 5.43 -11.80
N ASP A 61 4.91 5.17 -12.23
CA ASP A 61 4.47 5.42 -13.60
C ASP A 61 3.84 6.82 -13.79
N GLY A 62 3.49 7.49 -12.69
CA GLY A 62 2.94 8.84 -12.62
C GLY A 62 1.45 8.89 -12.93
N ASP A 63 0.70 7.80 -12.76
CA ASP A 63 -0.74 7.75 -13.05
C ASP A 63 -1.63 8.32 -11.92
N GLY A 64 -1.03 8.65 -10.76
CA GLY A 64 -1.71 9.21 -9.60
C GLY A 64 -2.40 8.16 -8.72
N THR A 65 -2.20 6.88 -9.00
CA THR A 65 -2.66 5.74 -8.21
C THR A 65 -1.49 4.81 -7.92
N VAL A 66 -1.70 3.81 -7.06
CA VAL A 66 -0.67 2.82 -6.74
C VAL A 66 -1.17 1.44 -7.14
N ASP A 67 -0.53 0.84 -8.14
CA ASP A 67 -0.89 -0.52 -8.56
C ASP A 67 -0.27 -1.58 -7.63
N TYR A 68 -0.77 -2.82 -7.72
CA TYR A 68 -0.29 -3.91 -6.87
C TYR A 68 1.24 -4.11 -6.95
N ASN A 69 1.85 -3.97 -8.13
CA ASN A 69 3.30 -4.12 -8.28
C ASN A 69 4.06 -2.98 -7.61
N GLU A 70 3.56 -1.75 -7.70
CA GLU A 70 4.14 -0.59 -7.02
C GLU A 70 4.01 -0.71 -5.50
N PHE A 71 2.85 -1.16 -5.01
CA PHE A 71 2.63 -1.45 -3.60
C PHE A 71 3.57 -2.54 -3.07
N VAL A 72 3.76 -3.62 -3.83
CA VAL A 72 4.71 -4.68 -3.48
C VAL A 72 6.15 -4.18 -3.55
N GLN A 73 6.51 -3.31 -4.49
CA GLN A 73 7.85 -2.70 -4.51
C GLN A 73 8.08 -1.78 -3.31
N LEU A 74 7.06 -1.04 -2.88
CA LEU A 74 7.12 -0.16 -1.72
C LEU A 74 7.32 -0.92 -0.40
N LEU A 75 6.54 -1.98 -0.18
CA LEU A 75 6.56 -2.74 1.09
C LEU A 75 7.49 -3.94 1.08
N GLY A 76 7.74 -4.52 -0.10
CA GLY A 76 8.50 -5.74 -0.29
C GLY A 76 10.00 -5.55 -0.44
N GLY A 77 10.46 -4.31 -0.66
CA GLY A 77 11.87 -3.86 -0.66
C GLY A 77 12.92 -4.92 -1.02
N ASP A 78 13.30 -4.96 -2.30
CA ASP A 78 14.39 -5.77 -2.94
C ASP A 78 14.49 -7.28 -2.62
#